data_AF-A0A924NS62-F1
#
_entry.id   AF-A0A924NS62-F1
#
_cell.length_a   1.000
_cell.length_b   1.000
_cell.length_c   1.000
_cell.angle_alpha   90.00
_cell.angle_beta   90.00
_cell.angle_gamma   90.00
#
_symmetry.space_group_name_H-M   'P 1'
#
loop_
_entity.id
_entity.type
_entity.pdbx_description
1 polymer ?
#
loop_
_entity_poly.entity_id
_entity_poly.type
_entity_poly.pdbx_seq_one_letter_code
_entity_poly.pdbx_strand_id
1 'polypeptide(L)'
;FTELPAVLGQCAQLEMVGFKSCQIRNVPAAALPPRLRWLILTDNHVPSLPTEIGQCPQLQKLTLAGNQLQQLPPELVQCQQLELLRISANPMADAGALPDWLLHLPGLAWLARAGTPPVQTSVNAIRWDDLALQHRLGEGASGVIHQAQWRGDTVAVKLFKGAVTSDGWPQSELAACLALAAYPAHPHLIATLGPLADHPQGTAGLVMPCIPAHFTTLAGPPSLDSCTRDVYPAGTVFALEKVLLIARGVASAAAYLHANSLLHGDLYAHNLQCSADGHCLLGDMGAASFLPTDAAQAQALQWLEVRAFGCLLEELLAHCPLEPEALATLRNDCLHTAVATRPLFAQIVQRLHSIDTHKELADAA
;
A
#
# COMPACT_ATOMS: atom_id res chain seq x y z
N PHE A 1 22.50 -18.05 9.46
CA PHE A 1 23.36 -17.98 8.26
C PHE A 1 23.22 -16.58 7.69
N THR A 2 24.27 -16.01 7.10
CA THR A 2 24.26 -14.62 6.59
C THR A 2 24.27 -14.55 5.07
N GLU A 3 24.12 -15.68 4.39
CA GLU A 3 24.08 -15.78 2.93
C GLU A 3 22.82 -16.51 2.51
N LEU A 4 22.12 -15.98 1.50
CA LEU A 4 20.97 -16.66 0.91
C LEU A 4 21.45 -17.95 0.22
N PRO A 5 20.91 -19.14 0.55
CA PRO A 5 21.47 -20.40 0.08
C PRO A 5 21.49 -20.52 -1.45
N ALA A 6 22.68 -20.66 -2.04
CA ALA A 6 22.86 -20.78 -3.50
C ALA A 6 22.15 -22.00 -4.11
N VAL A 7 21.82 -23.03 -3.32
CA VAL A 7 21.06 -24.20 -3.82
C VAL A 7 19.64 -23.82 -4.26
N LEU A 8 19.07 -22.72 -3.77
CA LEU A 8 17.72 -22.29 -4.13
C LEU A 8 17.56 -22.03 -5.63
N GLY A 9 18.60 -21.53 -6.32
CA GLY A 9 18.52 -21.29 -7.77
C GLY A 9 18.45 -22.56 -8.61
N GLN A 10 18.77 -23.73 -8.03
CA GLN A 10 18.64 -25.02 -8.69
C GLN A 10 17.21 -25.56 -8.64
N CYS A 11 16.34 -24.97 -7.81
CA CYS A 11 14.95 -25.38 -7.68
C CYS A 11 14.10 -24.84 -8.83
N ALA A 12 13.97 -25.62 -9.92
CA ALA A 12 13.31 -25.19 -11.16
C ALA A 12 11.82 -24.79 -11.03
N GLN A 13 11.15 -25.20 -9.94
CA GLN A 13 9.75 -24.87 -9.66
C GLN A 13 9.58 -23.88 -8.49
N LEU A 14 10.68 -23.36 -7.94
CA LEU A 14 10.61 -22.44 -6.80
C LEU A 14 10.25 -21.04 -7.29
N GLU A 15 9.06 -20.58 -6.89
CA GLU A 15 8.54 -19.26 -7.28
C GLU A 15 8.64 -18.22 -6.15
N MET A 16 8.69 -18.66 -4.89
CA MET A 16 8.72 -17.79 -3.72
C MET A 16 9.94 -18.10 -2.86
N VAL A 17 10.74 -17.08 -2.60
CA VAL A 17 11.88 -17.13 -1.67
C VAL A 17 11.64 -16.09 -0.58
N GLY A 18 11.55 -16.54 0.67
CA GLY A 18 11.30 -15.66 1.81
C GLY A 18 12.20 -15.92 3.01
N PHE A 19 12.98 -14.91 3.40
CA PHE A 19 13.88 -14.91 4.55
C PHE A 19 13.72 -13.60 5.31
N LYS A 20 12.68 -13.48 6.13
CA LYS A 20 12.47 -12.30 6.98
C LYS A 20 13.29 -12.39 8.26
N SER A 21 13.92 -11.30 8.69
CA SER A 21 14.63 -11.24 9.99
C SER A 21 15.72 -12.32 10.14
N CYS A 22 16.40 -12.66 9.04
CA CYS A 22 17.34 -13.79 8.96
C CYS A 22 18.83 -13.36 9.00
N GLN A 23 19.11 -12.07 9.14
CA GLN A 23 20.46 -11.50 9.16
C GLN A 23 21.27 -11.74 7.86
N ILE A 24 20.57 -11.88 6.73
CA ILE A 24 21.20 -12.08 5.41
C ILE A 24 21.98 -10.82 5.03
N ARG A 25 23.22 -11.02 4.58
CA ARG A 25 24.17 -9.99 4.12
C ARG A 25 24.54 -10.19 2.65
N ASN A 26 24.55 -11.43 2.18
CA ASN A 26 24.89 -11.76 0.80
C ASN A 26 23.73 -12.45 0.09
N VAL A 27 23.42 -11.99 -1.12
CA VAL A 27 22.44 -12.60 -2.03
C VAL A 27 23.21 -13.02 -3.29
N PRO A 28 23.78 -14.23 -3.35
CA PRO A 28 24.50 -14.67 -4.52
C PRO A 28 23.54 -14.85 -5.70
N ALA A 29 23.98 -14.53 -6.91
CA ALA A 29 23.19 -14.74 -8.13
C ALA A 29 22.63 -16.16 -8.25
N ALA A 30 23.45 -17.16 -7.86
CA ALA A 30 23.06 -18.56 -7.87
C ALA A 30 21.88 -18.91 -6.95
N ALA A 31 21.51 -18.06 -5.98
CA ALA A 31 20.34 -18.27 -5.13
C ALA A 31 19.02 -17.84 -5.77
N LEU A 32 19.03 -17.18 -6.93
CA LEU A 32 17.83 -16.72 -7.62
C LEU A 32 17.29 -17.83 -8.55
N PRO A 33 16.11 -18.41 -8.26
CA PRO A 33 15.53 -19.44 -9.11
C PRO A 33 14.97 -18.86 -10.42
N PRO A 34 14.95 -19.65 -11.51
CA PRO A 34 14.54 -19.17 -12.84
C PRO A 34 13.06 -18.77 -12.93
N ARG A 35 12.22 -19.24 -12.00
CA ARG A 35 10.78 -18.91 -11.91
C ARG A 35 10.44 -17.99 -10.75
N LEU A 36 11.43 -17.25 -10.22
CA LEU A 36 11.23 -16.36 -9.09
C LEU A 36 10.15 -15.31 -9.40
N ARG A 37 9.07 -15.35 -8.63
CA ARG A 37 7.98 -14.37 -8.62
C ARG A 37 8.02 -13.48 -7.38
N TRP A 38 8.43 -14.04 -6.23
CA TRP A 38 8.48 -13.34 -4.94
C TRP A 38 9.85 -13.46 -4.31
N LEU A 39 10.47 -12.32 -4.02
CA LEU A 39 11.67 -12.25 -3.18
C LEU A 39 11.39 -11.40 -1.93
N ILE A 40 11.36 -12.06 -0.79
CA ILE A 40 11.13 -11.43 0.52
C ILE A 40 12.41 -11.50 1.35
N LEU A 41 13.06 -10.36 1.51
CA LEU A 41 14.26 -10.17 2.31
C LEU A 41 14.07 -9.05 3.34
N THR A 42 12.84 -8.78 3.77
CA THR A 42 12.53 -7.79 4.82
C THR A 42 13.34 -8.03 6.09
N ASP A 43 13.84 -6.96 6.70
CA ASP A 43 14.57 -6.98 7.97
C ASP A 43 15.85 -7.83 7.90
N ASN A 44 16.76 -7.48 7.01
CA ASN A 44 18.06 -8.13 6.89
C ASN A 44 19.18 -7.07 6.84
N HIS A 45 20.36 -7.46 6.38
CA HIS A 45 21.54 -6.61 6.28
C HIS A 45 22.11 -6.63 4.87
N VAL A 46 21.25 -6.72 3.86
CA VAL A 46 21.66 -6.79 2.45
C VAL A 46 22.11 -5.40 1.99
N PRO A 47 23.38 -5.21 1.58
CA PRO A 47 23.88 -3.91 1.14
C PRO A 47 23.60 -3.63 -0.35
N SER A 48 23.44 -4.69 -1.14
CA SER A 48 23.15 -4.65 -2.57
C SER A 48 22.55 -5.97 -3.04
N LEU A 49 21.77 -5.93 -4.11
CA LEU A 49 21.34 -7.12 -4.84
C LEU A 49 22.31 -7.44 -5.99
N PRO A 50 22.43 -8.71 -6.41
CA PRO A 50 23.20 -9.09 -7.61
C PRO A 50 22.52 -8.54 -8.87
N THR A 51 23.29 -8.22 -9.91
CA THR A 51 22.74 -7.69 -11.18
C THR A 51 21.87 -8.71 -11.91
N GLU A 52 22.09 -10.00 -11.67
CA GLU A 52 21.31 -11.12 -12.18
C GLU A 52 19.85 -11.12 -11.73
N ILE A 53 19.46 -10.28 -10.76
CA ILE A 53 18.04 -10.06 -10.46
C ILE A 53 17.26 -9.59 -11.70
N GLY A 54 17.90 -8.85 -12.61
CA GLY A 54 17.31 -8.46 -13.90
C GLY A 54 17.03 -9.64 -14.83
N GLN A 55 17.55 -10.84 -14.55
CA GLN A 55 17.28 -12.07 -15.28
C GLN A 55 16.08 -12.85 -14.70
N CYS A 56 15.32 -12.26 -13.77
CA CYS A 56 14.09 -12.81 -13.22
C CYS A 56 12.87 -12.14 -13.89
N PRO A 57 12.46 -12.55 -15.11
CA PRO A 57 11.39 -11.88 -15.86
C PRO A 57 10.00 -12.07 -15.25
N GLN A 58 9.83 -13.06 -14.36
CA GLN A 58 8.59 -13.36 -13.66
C GLN A 58 8.49 -12.66 -12.30
N LEU A 59 9.51 -11.88 -11.90
CA LEU A 59 9.52 -11.21 -10.61
C LEU A 59 8.39 -10.19 -10.56
N GLN A 60 7.45 -10.42 -9.64
CA GLN A 60 6.25 -9.61 -9.43
C GLN A 60 6.30 -8.84 -8.11
N LYS A 61 6.94 -9.42 -7.08
CA LYS A 61 6.96 -8.90 -5.73
C LYS A 61 8.38 -8.93 -5.14
N LEU A 62 8.91 -7.75 -4.86
CA LEU A 62 10.23 -7.56 -4.27
C LEU A 62 10.12 -6.77 -2.97
N THR A 63 10.40 -7.41 -1.84
CA THR A 63 10.31 -6.78 -0.52
C THR A 63 11.67 -6.79 0.18
N LEU A 64 12.21 -5.60 0.38
CA LEU A 64 13.57 -5.31 0.82
C LEU A 64 13.57 -4.30 1.99
N ALA A 65 12.42 -4.01 2.59
CA ALA A 65 12.32 -3.05 3.68
C ALA A 65 13.22 -3.46 4.86
N GLY A 66 13.90 -2.49 5.48
CA GLY A 66 14.80 -2.77 6.62
C GLY A 66 16.07 -3.51 6.19
N ASN A 67 16.78 -3.00 5.19
CA ASN A 67 18.08 -3.52 4.75
C ASN A 67 19.13 -2.39 4.76
N GLN A 68 20.29 -2.63 4.15
CA GLN A 68 21.41 -1.69 4.07
C GLN A 68 21.63 -1.18 2.64
N LEU A 69 20.59 -1.20 1.81
CA LEU A 69 20.69 -0.88 0.39
C LEU A 69 21.10 0.59 0.20
N GLN A 70 22.21 0.77 -0.51
CA GLN A 70 22.69 2.08 -0.97
C GLN A 70 22.11 2.45 -2.34
N GLN A 71 21.74 1.44 -3.14
CA GLN A 71 21.15 1.59 -4.45
C GLN A 71 20.44 0.29 -4.87
N LEU A 72 19.54 0.40 -5.84
CA LEU A 72 18.98 -0.74 -6.57
C LEU A 72 19.83 -0.99 -7.82
N PRO A 73 20.11 -2.26 -8.21
CA PRO A 73 20.82 -2.55 -9.45
C PRO A 73 20.00 -2.05 -10.66
N PRO A 74 20.59 -1.30 -11.60
CA PRO A 74 19.88 -0.79 -12.79
C PRO A 74 19.21 -1.88 -13.63
N GLU A 75 19.72 -3.11 -13.58
CA GLU A 75 19.20 -4.28 -14.28
C GLU A 75 17.77 -4.65 -13.86
N LEU A 76 17.29 -4.19 -12.70
CA LEU A 76 15.88 -4.33 -12.30
C LEU A 76 14.90 -3.71 -13.31
N VAL A 77 15.36 -2.80 -14.17
CA VAL A 77 14.57 -2.31 -15.32
C VAL A 77 14.08 -3.45 -16.22
N GLN A 78 14.75 -4.60 -16.23
CA GLN A 78 14.33 -5.78 -17.02
C GLN A 78 13.19 -6.57 -16.39
N CYS A 79 12.89 -6.36 -15.11
CA CYS A 79 11.78 -6.99 -14.40
C CYS A 79 10.45 -6.27 -14.72
N GLN A 80 10.00 -6.37 -15.97
CA GLN A 80 8.81 -5.67 -16.48
C GLN A 80 7.50 -6.11 -15.81
N GLN A 81 7.49 -7.28 -15.14
CA GLN A 81 6.36 -7.79 -14.36
C GLN A 81 6.39 -7.33 -12.88
N LEU A 82 7.38 -6.54 -12.45
CA LEU A 82 7.48 -6.09 -11.07
C LEU A 82 6.33 -5.13 -10.76
N GLU A 83 5.41 -5.53 -9.89
CA GLU A 83 4.24 -4.73 -9.51
C GLU A 83 4.36 -4.12 -8.12
N LEU A 84 5.06 -4.82 -7.22
CA LEU A 84 5.22 -4.42 -5.83
C LEU A 84 6.71 -4.35 -5.45
N LEU A 85 7.14 -3.17 -5.01
CA LEU A 85 8.48 -2.93 -4.47
C LEU A 85 8.41 -2.28 -3.09
N ARG A 86 9.01 -2.91 -2.07
CA ARG A 86 9.17 -2.31 -0.73
C ARG A 86 10.63 -2.10 -0.42
N ILE A 87 11.06 -0.85 -0.33
CA ILE A 87 12.45 -0.42 -0.08
C ILE A 87 12.57 0.56 1.08
N SER A 88 11.49 0.83 1.80
CA SER A 88 11.50 1.63 3.04
C SER A 88 12.56 1.16 4.03
N ALA A 89 12.99 2.03 4.94
CA ALA A 89 14.01 1.69 5.95
C ALA A 89 15.32 1.17 5.32
N ASN A 90 15.78 1.83 4.25
CA ASN A 90 17.10 1.63 3.66
C ASN A 90 17.80 3.00 3.51
N PRO A 91 19.14 3.06 3.60
CA PRO A 91 19.88 4.32 3.43
C PRO A 91 19.55 5.07 2.14
N MET A 92 19.32 4.35 1.03
CA MET A 92 18.92 4.95 -0.24
C MET A 92 17.54 5.63 -0.20
N ALA A 93 16.59 5.08 0.56
CA ALA A 93 15.26 5.64 0.69
C ALA A 93 15.28 6.92 1.53
N ASP A 94 16.11 6.96 2.57
CA ASP A 94 16.34 8.14 3.42
C ASP A 94 17.03 9.28 2.66
N ALA A 95 17.91 8.96 1.70
CA ALA A 95 18.53 9.94 0.82
C ALA A 95 17.55 10.59 -0.17
N GLY A 96 16.32 10.06 -0.31
CA GLY A 96 15.26 10.62 -1.14
C GLY A 96 15.45 10.45 -2.65
N ALA A 97 16.57 9.90 -3.12
CA ALA A 97 16.84 9.68 -4.53
C ALA A 97 16.33 8.31 -4.99
N LEU A 98 15.37 8.32 -5.94
CA LEU A 98 14.98 7.13 -6.69
C LEU A 98 15.64 7.15 -8.07
N PRO A 99 16.05 5.99 -8.62
CA PRO A 99 16.56 5.96 -9.98
C PRO A 99 15.43 6.16 -10.99
N ASP A 100 15.67 6.95 -12.04
CA ASP A 100 14.65 7.32 -13.03
C ASP A 100 13.94 6.10 -13.66
N TRP A 101 14.67 5.02 -13.93
CA TRP A 101 14.10 3.81 -14.53
C TRP A 101 12.97 3.20 -13.68
N LEU A 102 13.00 3.38 -12.35
CA LEU A 102 11.99 2.84 -11.45
C LEU A 102 10.65 3.52 -11.65
N LEU A 103 10.67 4.84 -11.91
CA LEU A 103 9.50 5.67 -12.14
C LEU A 103 8.84 5.40 -13.51
N HIS A 104 9.52 4.65 -14.37
CA HIS A 104 9.06 4.27 -15.70
C HIS A 104 8.76 2.78 -15.85
N LEU A 105 8.84 1.99 -14.77
CA LEU A 105 8.45 0.58 -14.81
C LEU A 105 6.94 0.46 -15.06
N PRO A 106 6.51 -0.20 -16.16
CA PRO A 106 5.10 -0.22 -16.54
C PRO A 106 4.24 -1.03 -15.57
N GLY A 107 4.80 -2.11 -14.98
CA GLY A 107 4.09 -2.97 -14.05
C GLY A 107 3.95 -2.42 -12.63
N LEU A 108 4.80 -1.47 -12.24
CA LEU A 108 4.91 -1.03 -10.84
C LEU A 108 3.68 -0.23 -10.41
N ALA A 109 3.04 -0.69 -9.33
CA ALA A 109 1.80 -0.16 -8.79
C ALA A 109 1.92 0.17 -7.29
N TRP A 110 2.60 -0.68 -6.53
CA TRP A 110 2.74 -0.54 -5.08
C TRP A 110 4.20 -0.31 -4.71
N LEU A 111 4.53 0.90 -4.29
CA LEU A 111 5.87 1.32 -3.92
C LEU A 111 5.88 1.84 -2.48
N ALA A 112 6.45 1.05 -1.56
CA ALA A 112 6.76 1.51 -0.22
C ALA A 112 8.22 2.01 -0.18
N ARG A 113 8.38 3.32 -0.02
CA ARG A 113 9.69 4.00 -0.06
C ARG A 113 9.93 4.96 1.09
N ALA A 114 9.17 4.81 2.17
CA ALA A 114 9.23 5.73 3.28
C ALA A 114 10.61 5.66 3.94
N GLY A 115 11.29 6.81 3.99
CA GLY A 115 12.44 6.99 4.83
C GLY A 115 12.04 7.21 6.29
N THR A 116 12.97 7.65 7.12
CA THR A 116 12.69 8.17 8.47
C THR A 116 12.21 9.62 8.39
N PRO A 117 10.93 9.92 8.62
CA PRO A 117 10.45 11.30 8.53
C PRO A 117 10.89 12.12 9.75
N PRO A 118 11.27 13.39 9.58
CA PRO A 118 11.28 14.34 10.69
C PRO A 118 9.83 14.72 10.98
N VAL A 119 9.26 14.26 12.10
CA VAL A 119 7.88 14.62 12.45
C VAL A 119 7.89 15.70 13.53
N GLN A 120 7.48 16.91 13.14
CA GLN A 120 6.86 17.86 14.05
C GLN A 120 5.41 18.01 13.61
N THR A 121 4.46 17.53 14.40
CA THR A 121 3.04 17.80 14.18
C THR A 121 2.48 18.62 15.33
N SER A 122 1.48 19.45 15.02
CA SER A 122 0.72 20.25 16.00
C SER A 122 -0.51 19.52 16.55
N VAL A 123 -0.66 18.23 16.23
CA VAL A 123 -1.80 17.42 16.66
C VAL A 123 -1.65 17.11 18.14
N ASN A 124 -2.67 17.44 18.93
CA ASN A 124 -2.65 17.22 20.37
C ASN A 124 -2.52 15.73 20.69
N ALA A 125 -1.52 15.40 21.49
CA ALA A 125 -1.34 14.04 21.97
C ALA A 125 -2.45 13.67 22.97
N ILE A 126 -2.85 12.40 22.92
CA ILE A 126 -3.84 11.80 23.82
C ILE A 126 -3.08 11.00 24.86
N ARG A 127 -3.23 11.36 26.14
CA ARG A 127 -2.52 10.72 27.24
C ARG A 127 -3.07 9.30 27.44
N TRP A 128 -2.18 8.34 27.68
CA TRP A 128 -2.57 6.97 27.98
C TRP A 128 -3.53 6.88 29.18
N ASP A 129 -3.29 7.69 30.22
CA ASP A 129 -4.13 7.70 31.42
C ASP A 129 -5.57 8.21 31.17
N ASP A 130 -5.81 8.91 30.05
CA ASP A 130 -7.15 9.38 29.66
C ASP A 130 -7.95 8.29 28.92
N LEU A 131 -7.32 7.15 28.60
CA LEU A 131 -7.91 6.05 27.83
C LEU A 131 -8.30 4.90 28.76
N ALA A 132 -9.59 4.54 28.75
CA ALA A 132 -10.03 3.29 29.36
C ALA A 132 -9.93 2.17 28.31
N LEU A 133 -8.78 1.50 28.25
CA LEU A 133 -8.53 0.39 27.31
C LEU A 133 -9.51 -0.76 27.57
N GLN A 134 -10.04 -1.33 26.49
CA GLN A 134 -10.98 -2.44 26.48
C GLN A 134 -10.36 -3.64 25.76
N HIS A 135 -11.16 -4.43 25.07
CA HIS A 135 -10.71 -5.63 24.38
C HIS A 135 -9.94 -5.32 23.10
N ARG A 136 -9.16 -6.30 22.64
CA ARG A 136 -8.41 -6.23 21.39
C ARG A 136 -9.36 -6.38 20.19
N LEU A 137 -9.22 -5.48 19.22
CA LEU A 137 -9.96 -5.50 17.95
C LEU A 137 -9.21 -6.29 16.87
N GLY A 138 -7.88 -6.22 16.86
CA GLY A 138 -7.06 -6.90 15.85
C GLY A 138 -5.56 -6.80 16.11
N GLU A 139 -4.76 -7.49 15.30
CA GLU A 139 -3.30 -7.36 15.27
C GLU A 139 -2.79 -7.64 13.87
N GLY A 140 -1.83 -6.84 13.43
CA GLY A 140 -1.12 -7.03 12.18
C GLY A 140 0.39 -7.00 12.38
N ALA A 141 1.11 -6.87 11.26
CA ALA A 141 2.56 -6.73 11.25
C ALA A 141 3.03 -5.42 11.93
N SER A 142 2.25 -4.34 11.81
CA SER A 142 2.59 -3.01 12.32
C SER A 142 2.22 -2.79 13.79
N GLY A 143 1.26 -3.55 14.34
CA GLY A 143 0.78 -3.26 15.69
C GLY A 143 -0.41 -4.09 16.15
N VAL A 144 -0.86 -3.80 17.37
CA VAL A 144 -2.07 -4.34 17.98
C VAL A 144 -3.09 -3.21 18.12
N ILE A 145 -4.34 -3.45 17.71
CA ILE A 145 -5.43 -2.47 17.82
C ILE A 145 -6.36 -2.90 18.94
N HIS A 146 -6.63 -1.99 19.87
CA HIS A 146 -7.56 -2.17 20.98
C HIS A 146 -8.72 -1.19 20.86
N GLN A 147 -9.88 -1.58 21.38
CA GLN A 147 -10.94 -0.62 21.66
C GLN A 147 -10.61 0.11 22.96
N ALA A 148 -11.01 1.37 23.10
CA ALA A 148 -10.94 2.14 24.34
C ALA A 148 -12.11 3.12 24.44
N GLN A 149 -12.35 3.64 25.64
CA GLN A 149 -13.20 4.82 25.83
C GLN A 149 -12.33 6.06 26.02
N TRP A 150 -12.71 7.15 25.36
CA TRP A 150 -12.05 8.44 25.47
C TRP A 150 -13.08 9.56 25.41
N ARG A 151 -13.17 10.39 26.47
CA ARG A 151 -14.13 11.53 26.55
C ARG A 151 -15.60 11.17 26.29
N GLY A 152 -15.98 9.92 26.56
CA GLY A 152 -17.35 9.42 26.34
C GLY A 152 -17.57 8.75 24.98
N ASP A 153 -16.59 8.81 24.08
CA ASP A 153 -16.63 8.15 22.78
C ASP A 153 -15.87 6.82 22.79
N THR A 154 -16.33 5.88 21.96
CA THR A 154 -15.61 4.64 21.69
C THR A 154 -14.58 4.87 20.57
N VAL A 155 -13.32 4.63 20.88
CA VAL A 155 -12.18 4.85 19.98
C VAL A 155 -11.36 3.57 19.81
N ALA A 156 -10.57 3.52 18.74
CA ALA A 156 -9.57 2.49 18.53
C ALA A 156 -8.17 3.04 18.81
N VAL A 157 -7.36 2.26 19.51
CA VAL A 157 -5.99 2.58 19.90
C VAL A 157 -5.07 1.57 19.23
N LYS A 158 -4.30 2.02 18.24
CA LYS A 158 -3.27 1.23 17.58
C LYS A 158 -1.94 1.42 18.32
N LEU A 159 -1.41 0.35 18.89
CA LEU A 159 -0.09 0.30 19.50
C LEU A 159 0.90 -0.28 18.51
N PHE A 160 1.92 0.48 18.15
CA PHE A 160 2.91 0.05 17.17
C PHE A 160 3.90 -0.95 17.77
N LYS A 161 4.27 -1.96 16.99
CA LYS A 161 5.43 -2.82 17.28
C LYS A 161 6.70 -2.01 17.04
N GLY A 162 7.79 -2.27 17.76
CA GLY A 162 9.05 -1.53 17.59
C GLY A 162 9.95 -2.03 16.44
N ALA A 163 9.59 -3.15 15.81
CA ALA A 163 10.36 -3.76 14.73
C ALA A 163 9.93 -3.24 13.35
N VAL A 164 10.84 -3.30 12.38
CA VAL A 164 10.52 -2.97 10.98
C VAL A 164 9.46 -3.95 10.43
N THR A 165 8.49 -3.41 9.71
CA THR A 165 7.42 -4.20 9.06
C THR A 165 7.80 -4.52 7.61
N SER A 166 6.91 -5.21 6.89
CA SER A 166 7.03 -5.35 5.44
C SER A 166 7.12 -4.01 4.73
N ASP A 167 6.44 -2.99 5.26
CA ASP A 167 6.19 -1.69 4.62
C ASP A 167 7.14 -0.60 5.09
N GLY A 168 7.84 -0.81 6.22
CA GLY A 168 8.89 0.07 6.71
C GLY A 168 8.85 0.26 8.22
N TRP A 169 9.27 1.45 8.65
CA TRP A 169 9.25 1.82 10.07
C TRP A 169 7.82 2.18 10.50
N PRO A 170 7.32 1.65 11.62
CA PRO A 170 6.05 2.07 12.22
C PRO A 170 5.95 3.58 12.48
N GLN A 171 7.09 4.24 12.72
CA GLN A 171 7.19 5.69 12.87
C GLN A 171 6.86 6.42 11.56
N SER A 172 7.15 5.83 10.40
CA SER A 172 6.78 6.40 9.10
C SER A 172 5.28 6.36 8.88
N GLU A 173 4.62 5.27 9.28
CA GLU A 173 3.15 5.18 9.29
C GLU A 173 2.54 6.24 10.21
N LEU A 174 3.03 6.33 11.46
CA LEU A 174 2.59 7.34 12.42
C LEU A 174 2.74 8.76 11.85
N ALA A 175 3.86 9.06 11.21
CA ALA A 175 4.10 10.35 10.57
C ALA A 175 3.06 10.70 9.50
N ALA A 176 2.75 9.75 8.61
CA ALA A 176 1.77 9.94 7.55
C ALA A 176 0.37 10.19 8.13
N CYS A 177 -0.05 9.39 9.12
CA CYS A 177 -1.32 9.57 9.83
C CYS A 177 -1.42 10.93 10.51
N LEU A 178 -0.36 11.37 11.19
CA LEU A 178 -0.35 12.66 11.88
C LEU A 178 -0.29 13.86 10.92
N ALA A 179 0.40 13.72 9.79
CA ALA A 179 0.39 14.73 8.74
C ALA A 179 -1.04 14.92 8.19
N LEU A 180 -1.77 13.82 7.95
CA LEU A 180 -3.17 13.89 7.51
C LEU A 180 -4.11 14.48 8.56
N ALA A 181 -3.86 14.22 9.85
CA ALA A 181 -4.66 14.76 10.94
C ALA A 181 -4.59 16.29 11.05
N ALA A 182 -3.63 16.94 10.40
CA ALA A 182 -3.56 18.41 10.31
C ALA A 182 -4.58 19.02 9.33
N TYR A 183 -5.26 18.19 8.53
CA TYR A 183 -6.20 18.60 7.50
C TYR A 183 -7.64 18.13 7.83
N PRO A 184 -8.68 18.73 7.20
CA PRO A 184 -10.06 18.32 7.43
C PRO A 184 -10.29 16.83 7.10
N ALA A 185 -11.04 16.13 7.94
CA ALA A 185 -11.33 14.71 7.71
C ALA A 185 -11.94 14.46 6.32
N HIS A 186 -11.47 13.43 5.64
CA HIS A 186 -12.01 12.99 4.36
C HIS A 186 -12.98 11.81 4.58
N PRO A 187 -14.17 11.80 3.96
CA PRO A 187 -15.20 10.78 4.22
C PRO A 187 -14.81 9.36 3.82
N HIS A 188 -13.77 9.19 3.01
CA HIS A 188 -13.27 7.90 2.53
C HIS A 188 -11.88 7.53 3.07
N LEU A 189 -11.41 8.19 4.13
CA LEU A 189 -10.16 7.85 4.82
C LEU A 189 -10.45 7.57 6.29
N ILE A 190 -9.76 6.57 6.87
CA ILE A 190 -9.77 6.37 8.32
C ILE A 190 -9.08 7.57 8.99
N ALA A 191 -9.86 8.35 9.73
CA ALA A 191 -9.35 9.55 10.40
C ALA A 191 -8.41 9.19 11.57
N THR A 192 -7.55 10.15 11.91
CA THR A 192 -6.64 10.07 13.04
C THR A 192 -7.01 11.15 14.06
N LEU A 193 -7.24 10.77 15.32
CA LEU A 193 -7.56 11.72 16.39
C LEU A 193 -6.30 12.34 17.01
N GLY A 194 -5.23 11.55 17.14
CA GLY A 194 -3.95 12.04 17.61
C GLY A 194 -2.97 10.95 18.00
N PRO A 195 -1.71 11.33 18.27
CA PRO A 195 -0.70 10.39 18.75
C PRO A 195 -0.96 10.02 20.21
N LEU A 196 -0.59 8.81 20.58
CA LEU A 196 -0.59 8.37 21.96
C LEU A 196 0.63 8.94 22.71
N ALA A 197 0.41 9.49 23.90
CA ALA A 197 1.45 9.94 24.82
C ALA A 197 1.44 9.14 26.12
N ASP A 198 2.59 9.12 26.81
CA ASP A 198 2.76 8.61 28.18
C ASP A 198 2.39 7.12 28.35
N HIS A 199 2.53 6.29 27.31
CA HIS A 199 2.34 4.84 27.46
C HIS A 199 3.37 4.27 28.47
N PRO A 200 2.97 3.41 29.43
CA PRO A 200 3.86 2.95 30.52
C PRO A 200 5.15 2.27 30.08
N GLN A 201 5.14 1.67 28.89
CA GLN A 201 6.30 0.99 28.29
C GLN A 201 7.01 1.83 27.22
N GLY A 202 6.62 3.10 27.03
CA GLY A 202 7.15 3.97 25.96
C GLY A 202 6.72 3.56 24.55
N THR A 203 5.70 2.70 24.42
CA THR A 203 5.18 2.23 23.14
C THR A 203 4.51 3.37 22.38
N ALA A 204 4.96 3.63 21.15
CA ALA A 204 4.30 4.57 20.26
C ALA A 204 2.92 4.04 19.86
N GLY A 205 1.95 4.95 19.70
CA GLY A 205 0.60 4.57 19.30
C GLY A 205 -0.17 5.71 18.65
N LEU A 206 -1.33 5.35 18.10
CA LEU A 206 -2.26 6.26 17.45
C LEU A 206 -3.66 6.00 18.00
N VAL A 207 -4.42 7.06 18.23
CA VAL A 207 -5.85 6.98 18.54
C VAL A 207 -6.64 7.40 17.30
N MET A 208 -7.65 6.61 16.96
CA MET A 208 -8.50 6.77 15.79
C MET A 208 -9.96 6.51 16.15
N PRO A 209 -10.94 7.02 15.40
CA PRO A 209 -12.33 6.65 15.60
C PRO A 209 -12.53 5.14 15.38
N CYS A 210 -13.46 4.53 16.11
CA CYS A 210 -13.86 3.16 15.81
C CYS A 210 -14.60 3.11 14.47
N ILE A 211 -14.21 2.13 13.64
CA ILE A 211 -14.92 1.83 12.40
C ILE A 211 -16.27 1.20 12.76
N PRO A 212 -17.40 1.66 12.18
CA PRO A 212 -18.70 1.09 12.49
C PRO A 212 -18.77 -0.40 12.16
N ALA A 213 -19.44 -1.18 13.01
CA ALA A 213 -19.48 -2.65 12.91
C ALA A 213 -20.10 -3.21 11.61
N HIS A 214 -20.81 -2.38 10.84
CA HIS A 214 -21.39 -2.78 9.55
C HIS A 214 -20.42 -2.66 8.38
N PHE A 215 -19.20 -2.18 8.61
CA PHE A 215 -18.12 -2.19 7.63
C PHE A 215 -17.33 -3.49 7.72
N THR A 216 -17.03 -4.07 6.58
CA THR A 216 -16.22 -5.28 6.45
C THR A 216 -15.10 -5.05 5.45
N THR A 217 -13.98 -5.75 5.63
CA THR A 217 -12.89 -5.73 4.65
C THR A 217 -13.40 -6.21 3.29
N LEU A 218 -13.10 -5.46 2.22
CA LEU A 218 -13.66 -5.74 0.90
C LEU A 218 -13.17 -7.06 0.28
N ALA A 219 -11.90 -7.39 0.50
CA ALA A 219 -11.25 -8.59 -0.01
C ALA A 219 -10.20 -9.13 0.96
N GLY A 220 -9.78 -10.38 0.79
CA GLY A 220 -8.59 -10.92 1.44
C GLY A 220 -7.31 -10.44 0.74
N PRO A 221 -6.15 -10.44 1.44
CA PRO A 221 -4.89 -10.02 0.87
C PRO A 221 -4.40 -10.99 -0.23
N PRO A 222 -3.36 -10.62 -1.01
CA PRO A 222 -2.85 -11.47 -2.08
C PRO A 222 -2.35 -12.83 -1.57
N SER A 223 -2.64 -13.90 -2.32
CA SER A 223 -2.20 -15.27 -2.05
C SER A 223 -0.96 -15.63 -2.86
N LEU A 224 -0.35 -16.78 -2.57
CA LEU A 224 0.75 -17.34 -3.38
C LEU A 224 0.40 -17.39 -4.87
N ASP A 225 -0.84 -17.76 -5.19
CA ASP A 225 -1.31 -17.91 -6.56
C ASP A 225 -1.45 -16.55 -7.26
N SER A 226 -2.13 -15.61 -6.62
CA SER A 226 -2.43 -14.29 -7.19
C SER A 226 -1.22 -13.35 -7.18
N CYS A 227 -0.22 -13.63 -6.34
CA CYS A 227 0.98 -12.84 -6.09
C CYS A 227 0.77 -11.44 -5.49
N THR A 228 0.08 -10.61 -6.24
CA THR A 228 -0.09 -9.18 -6.02
C THR A 228 -1.55 -8.76 -6.12
N ARG A 229 -2.48 -9.65 -6.45
CA ARG A 229 -3.92 -9.35 -6.57
C ARG A 229 -4.70 -9.86 -5.38
N ASP A 230 -5.71 -9.10 -4.94
CA ASP A 230 -6.51 -9.48 -3.79
C ASP A 230 -7.42 -10.67 -4.07
N VAL A 231 -7.80 -11.39 -3.02
CA VAL A 231 -8.59 -12.61 -3.12
C VAL A 231 -9.98 -12.38 -2.58
N TYR A 232 -10.98 -12.57 -3.44
CA TYR A 232 -12.38 -12.42 -3.09
C TYR A 232 -13.01 -13.78 -2.77
N PRO A 233 -13.99 -13.84 -1.84
CA PRO A 233 -14.75 -15.06 -1.61
C PRO A 233 -15.38 -15.62 -2.89
N ALA A 234 -15.49 -16.94 -2.98
CA ALA A 234 -16.11 -17.59 -4.13
C ALA A 234 -17.58 -17.14 -4.26
N GLY A 235 -17.98 -16.77 -5.49
CA GLY A 235 -19.33 -16.28 -5.76
C GLY A 235 -19.56 -14.81 -5.38
N THR A 236 -18.52 -14.05 -5.02
CA THR A 236 -18.63 -12.60 -4.83
C THR A 236 -19.11 -11.94 -6.13
N VAL A 237 -20.20 -11.19 -6.02
CA VAL A 237 -20.79 -10.38 -7.08
C VAL A 237 -21.13 -9.01 -6.51
N PHE A 238 -20.74 -7.95 -7.21
CA PHE A 238 -21.06 -6.57 -6.88
C PHE A 238 -22.05 -5.98 -7.89
N ALA A 239 -23.02 -5.23 -7.37
CA ALA A 239 -23.86 -4.37 -8.20
C ALA A 239 -23.02 -3.19 -8.74
N LEU A 240 -23.37 -2.68 -9.92
CA LEU A 240 -22.63 -1.61 -10.57
C LEU A 240 -22.57 -0.34 -9.71
N GLU A 241 -23.66 -0.02 -9.03
CA GLU A 241 -23.78 1.13 -8.12
C GLU A 241 -22.73 1.04 -7.01
N LYS A 242 -22.53 -0.16 -6.45
CA LYS A 242 -21.53 -0.43 -5.42
C LYS A 242 -20.11 -0.28 -5.96
N VAL A 243 -19.84 -0.81 -7.14
CA VAL A 243 -18.54 -0.64 -7.82
C VAL A 243 -18.22 0.84 -8.05
N LEU A 244 -19.18 1.61 -8.56
CA LEU A 244 -19.03 3.05 -8.78
C LEU A 244 -18.81 3.81 -7.48
N LEU A 245 -19.53 3.47 -6.42
CA LEU A 245 -19.37 4.14 -5.12
C LEU A 245 -18.00 3.87 -4.50
N ILE A 246 -17.51 2.63 -4.57
CA ILE A 246 -16.15 2.28 -4.13
C ILE A 246 -15.11 3.01 -4.98
N ALA A 247 -15.23 2.94 -6.32
CA ALA A 247 -14.28 3.59 -7.23
C ALA A 247 -14.20 5.10 -6.99
N ARG A 248 -15.34 5.78 -6.82
CA ARG A 248 -15.41 7.22 -6.49
C ARG A 248 -14.78 7.50 -5.13
N GLY A 249 -15.10 6.69 -4.12
CA GLY A 249 -14.57 6.85 -2.77
C GLY A 249 -13.05 6.75 -2.73
N VAL A 250 -12.49 5.68 -3.29
CA VAL A 250 -11.03 5.46 -3.35
C VAL A 250 -10.33 6.51 -4.19
N ALA A 251 -10.86 6.86 -5.36
CA ALA A 251 -10.26 7.90 -6.20
C ALA A 251 -10.25 9.27 -5.52
N SER A 252 -11.32 9.62 -4.79
CA SER A 252 -11.38 10.88 -4.02
C SER A 252 -10.40 10.87 -2.85
N ALA A 253 -10.28 9.75 -2.13
CA ALA A 253 -9.32 9.59 -1.05
C ALA A 253 -7.88 9.72 -1.55
N ALA A 254 -7.52 9.05 -2.65
CA ALA A 254 -6.19 9.14 -3.24
C ALA A 254 -5.89 10.55 -3.79
N ALA A 255 -6.85 11.21 -4.44
CA ALA A 255 -6.72 12.61 -4.86
C ALA A 255 -6.45 13.53 -3.66
N TYR A 256 -7.13 13.29 -2.53
CA TYR A 256 -6.94 14.04 -1.30
C TYR A 256 -5.55 13.80 -0.69
N LEU A 257 -5.05 12.56 -0.68
CA LEU A 257 -3.68 12.26 -0.24
C LEU A 257 -2.65 13.02 -1.10
N HIS A 258 -2.79 12.95 -2.43
CA HIS A 258 -1.86 13.58 -3.37
C HIS A 258 -1.85 15.11 -3.21
N ALA A 259 -3.02 15.72 -3.02
CA ALA A 259 -3.14 17.15 -2.77
C ALA A 259 -2.46 17.60 -1.47
N ASN A 260 -2.32 16.69 -0.51
CA ASN A 260 -1.63 16.92 0.78
C ASN A 260 -0.22 16.30 0.79
N SER A 261 0.42 16.16 -0.38
CA SER A 261 1.80 15.70 -0.54
C SER A 261 2.08 14.30 0.03
N LEU A 262 1.10 13.40 -0.01
CA LEU A 262 1.21 12.02 0.45
C LEU A 262 0.83 11.02 -0.64
N LEU A 263 1.50 9.88 -0.63
CA LEU A 263 1.13 8.64 -1.34
C LEU A 263 0.66 7.62 -0.31
N HIS A 264 -0.28 6.77 -0.68
CA HIS A 264 -0.69 5.64 0.14
C HIS A 264 0.34 4.50 0.09
N GLY A 265 0.85 4.18 -1.10
CA GLY A 265 1.87 3.15 -1.34
C GLY A 265 1.37 1.69 -1.30
N ASP A 266 0.13 1.46 -0.83
CA ASP A 266 -0.49 0.13 -0.66
C ASP A 266 -2.01 0.16 -0.93
N LEU A 267 -2.43 0.81 -2.02
CA LEU A 267 -3.84 0.93 -2.40
C LEU A 267 -4.36 -0.43 -2.88
N TYR A 268 -5.13 -1.11 -2.02
CA TYR A 268 -5.64 -2.47 -2.19
C TYR A 268 -7.07 -2.59 -1.68
N ALA A 269 -7.82 -3.59 -2.16
CA ALA A 269 -9.15 -3.91 -1.65
C ALA A 269 -9.12 -4.43 -0.21
N HIS A 270 -8.09 -5.20 0.18
CA HIS A 270 -7.95 -5.66 1.57
C HIS A 270 -7.66 -4.53 2.58
N ASN A 271 -7.28 -3.34 2.08
CA ASN A 271 -7.10 -2.13 2.88
C ASN A 271 -8.36 -1.23 2.89
N LEU A 272 -9.45 -1.68 2.26
CA LEU A 272 -10.75 -1.01 2.27
C LEU A 272 -11.70 -1.67 3.26
N GLN A 273 -12.20 -0.86 4.19
CA GLN A 273 -13.37 -1.21 4.98
C GLN A 273 -14.59 -0.69 4.24
N CYS A 274 -15.51 -1.57 3.85
CA CYS A 274 -16.68 -1.24 3.03
C CYS A 274 -17.98 -1.60 3.72
N SER A 275 -18.97 -0.71 3.64
CA SER A 275 -20.35 -1.00 4.01
C SER A 275 -21.06 -1.84 2.94
N ALA A 276 -22.27 -2.32 3.27
CA ALA A 276 -23.08 -3.11 2.34
C ALA A 276 -23.40 -2.33 1.05
N ASP A 277 -23.73 -1.04 1.17
CA ASP A 277 -24.08 -0.11 0.09
C ASP A 277 -22.88 0.36 -0.75
N GLY A 278 -21.64 0.14 -0.29
CA GLY A 278 -20.42 0.45 -1.04
C GLY A 278 -19.68 1.69 -0.60
N HIS A 279 -20.13 2.37 0.46
CA HIS A 279 -19.31 3.39 1.10
C HIS A 279 -18.06 2.74 1.70
N CYS A 280 -16.89 3.27 1.38
CA CYS A 280 -15.61 2.68 1.76
C CYS A 280 -14.72 3.66 2.52
N LEU A 281 -13.93 3.13 3.45
CA LEU A 281 -12.89 3.83 4.18
C LEU A 281 -11.56 3.16 3.83
N LEU A 282 -10.64 3.93 3.24
CA LEU A 282 -9.28 3.52 2.98
C LEU A 282 -8.44 3.68 4.26
N GLY A 283 -7.72 2.63 4.62
CA GLY A 283 -6.86 2.54 5.79
C GLY A 283 -5.50 1.92 5.48
N ASP A 284 -4.73 1.67 6.53
CA ASP A 284 -3.35 1.16 6.50
C ASP A 284 -2.36 2.08 5.77
N MET A 285 -1.86 3.08 6.50
CA MET A 285 -0.82 3.99 6.00
C MET A 285 0.59 3.41 6.18
N GLY A 286 0.73 2.08 6.35
CA GLY A 286 2.01 1.42 6.61
C GLY A 286 3.07 1.66 5.54
N ALA A 287 2.66 1.72 4.27
CA ALA A 287 3.52 1.97 3.12
C ALA A 287 3.56 3.44 2.68
N ALA A 288 2.83 4.31 3.40
CA ALA A 288 2.64 5.69 3.00
C ALA A 288 3.96 6.46 2.97
N SER A 289 4.10 7.37 2.01
CA SER A 289 5.29 8.19 1.89
C SER A 289 4.96 9.60 1.44
N PHE A 290 5.75 10.57 1.88
CA PHE A 290 5.63 11.95 1.41
C PHE A 290 6.07 12.05 -0.04
N LEU A 291 5.35 12.84 -0.83
CA LEU A 291 5.78 13.18 -2.18
C LEU A 291 7.07 14.03 -2.10
N PRO A 292 8.05 13.79 -3.00
CA PRO A 292 9.26 14.61 -3.05
C PRO A 292 8.92 16.04 -3.49
N THR A 293 9.80 16.99 -3.20
CA THR A 293 9.66 18.39 -3.64
C THR A 293 9.89 18.57 -5.14
N ASP A 294 10.58 17.63 -5.78
CA ASP A 294 10.73 17.61 -7.23
C ASP A 294 9.39 17.24 -7.89
N ALA A 295 8.84 18.16 -8.67
CA ALA A 295 7.51 18.02 -9.27
C ALA A 295 7.45 16.87 -10.29
N ALA A 296 8.53 16.62 -11.04
CA ALA A 296 8.57 15.55 -12.03
C ALA A 296 8.54 14.17 -11.35
N GLN A 297 9.40 13.94 -10.35
CA GLN A 297 9.35 12.71 -9.56
C GLN A 297 8.04 12.56 -8.79
N ALA A 298 7.51 13.64 -8.20
CA ALA A 298 6.24 13.60 -7.49
C ALA A 298 5.11 13.16 -8.41
N GLN A 299 5.02 13.75 -9.60
CA GLN A 299 4.02 13.36 -10.59
C GLN A 299 4.20 11.91 -11.06
N ALA A 300 5.44 11.47 -11.28
CA ALA A 300 5.71 10.11 -11.70
C ALA A 300 5.28 9.07 -10.66
N LEU A 301 5.50 9.34 -9.38
CA LEU A 301 5.03 8.48 -8.30
C LEU A 301 3.49 8.41 -8.24
N GLN A 302 2.79 9.52 -8.50
CA GLN A 302 1.33 9.51 -8.57
C GLN A 302 0.83 8.60 -9.70
N TRP A 303 1.50 8.57 -10.86
CA TRP A 303 1.17 7.65 -11.95
C TRP A 303 1.39 6.17 -11.61
N LEU A 304 2.34 5.86 -10.72
CA LEU A 304 2.50 4.50 -10.20
C LEU A 304 1.29 4.12 -9.33
N GLU A 305 0.87 4.99 -8.41
CA GLU A 305 -0.29 4.72 -7.55
C GLU A 305 -1.62 4.68 -8.33
N VAL A 306 -1.74 5.41 -9.43
CA VAL A 306 -2.88 5.30 -10.36
C VAL A 306 -3.02 3.88 -10.91
N ARG A 307 -1.90 3.17 -11.15
CA ARG A 307 -1.95 1.77 -11.58
C ARG A 307 -2.54 0.88 -10.49
N ALA A 308 -2.21 1.10 -9.22
CA ALA A 308 -2.82 0.36 -8.11
C ALA A 308 -4.35 0.54 -8.10
N PHE A 309 -4.83 1.76 -8.33
CA PHE A 309 -6.27 2.01 -8.54
C PHE A 309 -6.83 1.29 -9.77
N GLY A 310 -6.08 1.25 -10.87
CA GLY A 310 -6.44 0.46 -12.06
C GLY A 310 -6.60 -1.04 -11.75
N CYS A 311 -5.69 -1.62 -10.95
CA CYS A 311 -5.77 -3.02 -10.51
C CYS A 311 -6.99 -3.27 -9.64
N LEU A 312 -7.29 -2.36 -8.70
CA LEU A 312 -8.51 -2.41 -7.88
C LEU A 312 -9.77 -2.34 -8.77
N LEU A 313 -9.81 -1.41 -9.72
CA LEU A 313 -10.96 -1.27 -10.62
C LEU A 313 -11.14 -2.51 -11.50
N GLU A 314 -10.06 -3.12 -11.98
CA GLU A 314 -10.10 -4.38 -12.70
C GLU A 314 -10.69 -5.51 -11.85
N GLU A 315 -10.30 -5.63 -10.57
CA GLU A 315 -10.88 -6.62 -9.65
C GLU A 315 -12.37 -6.37 -9.42
N LEU A 316 -12.76 -5.13 -9.16
CA LEU A 316 -14.17 -4.77 -8.96
C LEU A 316 -15.02 -5.11 -10.18
N LEU A 317 -14.53 -4.82 -11.40
CA LEU A 317 -15.21 -5.13 -12.64
C LEU A 317 -15.28 -6.64 -12.91
N ALA A 318 -14.25 -7.41 -12.57
CA ALA A 318 -14.28 -8.87 -12.68
C ALA A 318 -15.37 -9.52 -11.80
N HIS A 319 -15.78 -8.83 -10.73
CA HIS A 319 -16.88 -9.22 -9.85
C HIS A 319 -18.21 -8.50 -10.15
N CYS A 320 -18.29 -7.72 -11.23
CA CYS A 320 -19.50 -7.02 -11.64
C CYS A 320 -20.09 -7.70 -12.88
N PRO A 321 -21.36 -8.14 -12.88
CA PRO A 321 -21.98 -8.76 -14.06
C PRO A 321 -22.11 -7.80 -15.24
N LEU A 322 -22.08 -6.50 -14.97
CA LEU A 322 -22.13 -5.43 -15.95
C LEU A 322 -20.75 -4.79 -16.05
N GLU A 323 -20.23 -4.63 -17.26
CA GLU A 323 -18.96 -3.92 -17.50
C GLU A 323 -19.21 -2.67 -18.36
N PRO A 324 -19.52 -1.53 -17.72
CA PRO A 324 -19.66 -0.24 -18.42
C PRO A 324 -18.44 0.11 -19.25
N GLU A 325 -18.64 0.53 -20.50
CA GLU A 325 -17.55 0.92 -21.41
C GLU A 325 -16.71 2.06 -20.80
N ALA A 326 -17.36 3.00 -20.10
CA ALA A 326 -16.69 4.10 -19.43
C ALA A 326 -15.72 3.65 -18.32
N LEU A 327 -16.11 2.63 -17.53
CA LEU A 327 -15.25 2.06 -16.48
C LEU A 327 -14.15 1.17 -17.06
N ALA A 328 -14.45 0.38 -18.09
CA ALA A 328 -13.46 -0.42 -18.80
C ALA A 328 -12.38 0.48 -19.42
N THR A 329 -12.78 1.59 -20.05
CA THR A 329 -11.85 2.57 -20.61
C THR A 329 -11.00 3.22 -19.52
N LEU A 330 -11.60 3.66 -18.41
CA LEU A 330 -10.86 4.23 -17.29
C LEU A 330 -9.86 3.25 -16.69
N ARG A 331 -10.25 1.98 -16.49
CA ARG A 331 -9.34 0.90 -16.07
C ARG A 331 -8.14 0.81 -17.01
N ASN A 332 -8.39 0.72 -18.32
CA ASN A 332 -7.33 0.55 -19.31
C ASN A 332 -6.36 1.74 -19.32
N ASP A 333 -6.87 2.96 -19.16
CA ASP A 333 -6.04 4.18 -19.07
C ASP A 333 -5.18 4.19 -17.80
N CYS A 334 -5.71 3.74 -16.66
CA CYS A 334 -4.95 3.59 -15.41
C CYS A 334 -3.88 2.49 -15.50
N LEU A 335 -4.16 1.40 -16.24
CA LEU A 335 -3.26 0.26 -16.42
C LEU A 335 -2.27 0.43 -17.58
N HIS A 336 -2.31 1.56 -18.30
CA HIS A 336 -1.52 1.79 -19.50
C HIS A 336 -0.01 1.63 -19.23
N THR A 337 0.71 1.02 -20.18
CA THR A 337 2.14 0.69 -20.03
C THR A 337 3.04 1.93 -20.14
N ALA A 338 2.64 2.93 -20.93
CA ALA A 338 3.28 4.24 -20.89
C ALA A 338 2.85 4.97 -19.61
N VAL A 339 3.69 4.92 -18.56
CA VAL A 339 3.38 5.45 -17.22
C VAL A 339 2.89 6.91 -17.26
N ALA A 340 3.55 7.75 -18.06
CA ALA A 340 3.24 9.18 -18.15
C ALA A 340 1.91 9.52 -18.82
N THR A 341 1.23 8.56 -19.46
CA THR A 341 -0.09 8.78 -20.07
C THR A 341 -1.25 8.45 -19.13
N ARG A 342 -0.97 7.89 -17.95
CA ARG A 342 -1.99 7.56 -16.97
C ARG A 342 -2.63 8.86 -16.44
N PRO A 343 -3.95 8.89 -16.22
CA PRO A 343 -4.61 10.05 -15.65
C PRO A 343 -4.19 10.26 -14.19
N LEU A 344 -4.10 11.50 -13.72
CA LEU A 344 -3.96 11.78 -12.29
C LEU A 344 -5.31 11.59 -11.57
N PHE A 345 -5.30 11.35 -10.25
CA PHE A 345 -6.54 11.10 -9.52
C PHE A 345 -7.56 12.24 -9.60
N ALA A 346 -7.14 13.50 -9.73
CA ALA A 346 -8.05 14.62 -9.99
C ALA A 346 -8.86 14.43 -11.29
N GLN A 347 -8.23 13.89 -12.34
CA GLN A 347 -8.90 13.58 -13.61
C GLN A 347 -9.75 12.31 -13.50
N ILE A 348 -9.30 11.30 -12.76
CA ILE A 348 -10.06 10.07 -12.48
C ILE A 348 -11.37 10.41 -11.76
N VAL A 349 -11.30 11.26 -10.73
CA VAL A 349 -12.47 11.75 -9.98
C VAL A 349 -13.46 12.41 -10.93
N GLN A 350 -13.02 13.31 -11.81
CA GLN A 350 -13.89 13.97 -12.80
C GLN A 350 -14.57 12.96 -13.72
N ARG A 351 -13.82 11.98 -14.25
CA ARG A 351 -14.37 10.93 -15.12
C ARG A 351 -15.42 10.09 -14.40
N LEU A 352 -15.13 9.63 -13.19
CA LEU A 352 -16.08 8.83 -12.40
C LEU A 352 -17.38 9.58 -12.06
N HIS A 353 -17.32 10.90 -11.85
CA HIS A 353 -18.52 11.71 -11.63
C HIS A 353 -19.35 11.93 -12.91
N SER A 354 -18.73 11.85 -14.08
CA SER A 354 -19.42 11.99 -15.36
C SER A 354 -20.19 10.73 -15.80
N ILE A 355 -19.93 9.58 -15.16
CA ILE A 355 -20.62 8.32 -15.46
C ILE A 355 -22.05 8.37 -14.90
N ASP A 356 -23.02 8.39 -15.81
CA ASP A 356 -24.45 8.28 -15.50
C ASP A 356 -24.84 6.81 -15.32
N THR A 357 -25.07 6.42 -14.07
CA THR A 357 -25.41 5.05 -13.70
C THR A 357 -26.72 4.58 -14.34
N HIS A 358 -27.70 5.46 -14.54
CA HIS A 358 -28.96 5.07 -15.17
C HIS A 358 -28.80 4.76 -16.65
N LYS A 359 -27.92 5.50 -17.33
CA LYS A 359 -27.60 5.26 -18.73
C LYS A 359 -26.84 3.94 -18.91
N GLU A 360 -25.81 3.71 -18.09
CA GLU A 360 -25.01 2.47 -18.17
C GLU A 360 -25.85 1.21 -17.86
N LEU A 361 -26.79 1.29 -16.90
CA LEU A 361 -27.72 0.20 -16.61
C LEU A 361 -28.69 -0.07 -17.78
N ALA A 362 -29.08 0.96 -18.53
CA ALA A 362 -29.96 0.82 -19.69
C ALA A 362 -29.21 0.27 -20.92
N ASP A 363 -27.95 0.65 -21.12
CA ASP A 363 -27.13 0.18 -22.24
C ASP A 363 -26.65 -1.28 -22.04
N ALA A 364 -26.66 -1.78 -20.79
CA ALA A 364 -26.23 -3.14 -20.43
C ALA A 364 -27.38 -4.15 -20.23
N ALA A 365 -28.65 -3.71 -20.30
CA ALA A 365 -29.85 -4.55 -20.21
C ALA A 365 -30.40 -4.89 -21.61
#